data_AF-A0A8C5LJ03-F1
#
_entry.id   AF-A0A8C5LJ03-F1
#
_cell.length_a   1.000
_cell.length_b   1.000
_cell.length_c   1.000
_cell.angle_alpha   90.00
_cell.angle_beta   90.00
_cell.angle_gamma   90.00
#
_symmetry.space_group_name_H-M   'P 1'
#
loop_
_entity.id
_entity.type
_entity.pdbx_description
1 polymer ?
#
loop_
_entity_poly.entity_id
_entity_poly.type
_entity_poly.pdbx_seq_one_letter_code
_entity_poly.pdbx_strand_id
1 'polypeptide(L)'
;MVLSDFAKAKSLNTYIRPLILTSHQWRGWCFLLLPLAVNRRCLGRNSSHCPSVLPLWLLCDPTCASWHRVCSRDALGSQDAQACITQACVSPLSINVFYSALCAIPGLNSKYDWAAECCGKEEAERKDCFIEKRHVDLELPVRPPKEELCKQFKENPQDVFYHYMYELSRRETNILPPAVIGLAKDYLSILAACCGAENLEQCYIDRKTLIYLKMYPLHRKLAELTREFPNIKPAIAYEIAGDIAHMHQDCCHGDLIECLSLRLELTNYTCEHRKEISPKLESCCTKPLLERVKCILDLENNDPPTDLPNIEGEFIDNPKVCERLAVEKDAFLASFLHAFVIGHPELSPAVCAQVANEYQLKLVKCCKEENPPECLKSPANLEIIIKESKDTLQKNCDAQAQLGDHPFAVVVTSRYAKRFPQLDVNTLADLANVMVDIGRRCCALDEKHKMACADELFSYVTGDLCATQKKTFINANLAGCCSGPYTHRRRCIINLDADPNYVPPPVDENTFHIDESLCTASAEQLLKEKLRLQAGLFKAKPNLDSEKLPQAAEAFQKLQEKCCAAPDRPACFATEVQNKSIIAEKCRQIRTFRPI
;
A
#
# COMPACT_ATOMS: atom_id res chain seq x y z
N MET A 1 4.72 -8.15 -5.62
CA MET A 1 6.01 -7.43 -5.39
C MET A 1 6.12 -6.85 -3.97
N VAL A 2 5.02 -6.34 -3.40
CA VAL A 2 4.93 -5.76 -2.03
C VAL A 2 5.39 -6.72 -0.90
N LEU A 3 5.05 -8.02 -0.99
CA LEU A 3 5.44 -9.02 0.01
C LEU A 3 6.97 -9.19 0.17
N SER A 4 7.75 -8.88 -0.85
CA SER A 4 9.22 -9.03 -0.83
C SER A 4 9.97 -7.85 -0.19
N ASP A 5 9.36 -6.66 -0.16
CA ASP A 5 9.96 -5.45 0.41
C ASP A 5 9.63 -5.26 1.90
N PHE A 6 8.57 -5.90 2.41
CA PHE A 6 8.23 -5.91 3.85
C PHE A 6 9.30 -6.60 4.70
N ALA A 7 9.86 -7.72 4.22
CA ALA A 7 10.83 -8.55 4.95
C ALA A 7 12.18 -7.85 5.23
N LYS A 8 12.49 -6.74 4.57
CA LYS A 8 13.80 -6.07 4.63
C LYS A 8 13.89 -4.87 5.56
N ALA A 9 12.79 -4.43 6.19
CA ALA A 9 12.80 -3.27 7.09
C ALA A 9 12.76 -3.73 8.57
N LYS A 10 13.93 -3.70 9.23
CA LYS A 10 14.15 -4.29 10.57
C LYS A 10 14.18 -3.29 11.74
N SER A 11 14.00 -1.99 11.54
CA SER A 11 13.88 -1.04 12.65
C SER A 11 13.11 0.22 12.24
N LEU A 12 12.12 0.59 13.05
CA LEU A 12 11.40 1.87 12.91
C LEU A 12 11.10 2.47 14.30
N ASN A 13 11.94 2.13 15.29
CA ASN A 13 11.72 2.49 16.69
C ASN A 13 12.43 3.78 17.12
N THR A 14 12.80 4.67 16.18
CA THR A 14 13.64 5.84 16.53
C THR A 14 13.26 7.09 15.75
N TYR A 15 12.21 7.80 16.17
CA TYR A 15 12.07 9.24 15.93
C TYR A 15 11.46 9.93 17.15
N ILE A 16 12.22 9.93 18.26
CA ILE A 16 12.13 10.97 19.29
C ILE A 16 13.21 12.02 18.91
N ARG A 17 12.80 13.27 18.71
CA ARG A 17 13.62 14.49 18.45
C ARG A 17 14.77 14.69 19.50
N PRO A 18 15.68 15.69 19.37
CA PRO A 18 15.97 16.65 18.29
C PRO A 18 17.45 16.68 17.85
N LEU A 19 17.75 17.20 16.65
CA LEU A 19 19.07 17.78 16.37
C LEU A 19 18.91 19.24 15.96
N ILE A 20 19.23 20.10 16.93
CA ILE A 20 19.50 21.53 16.77
C ILE A 20 20.78 21.66 15.95
N LEU A 21 20.73 22.32 14.80
CA LEU A 21 21.92 22.92 14.18
C LEU A 21 21.60 24.32 13.67
N THR A 22 22.57 25.20 13.89
CA THR A 22 22.46 26.64 14.04
C THR A 22 22.51 27.41 12.73
N SER A 23 22.03 28.65 12.82
CA SER A 23 22.05 29.70 11.80
C SER A 23 23.47 30.02 11.33
N HIS A 24 23.95 29.46 10.22
CA HIS A 24 24.99 30.07 9.36
C HIS A 24 25.22 29.21 8.11
N GLN A 25 24.34 29.35 7.10
CA GLN A 25 24.66 29.07 5.69
C GLN A 25 23.52 29.60 4.79
N TRP A 26 23.16 30.86 5.01
CA TRP A 26 22.40 31.67 4.06
C TRP A 26 23.39 32.57 3.33
N ARG A 27 23.79 32.25 2.09
CA ARG A 27 24.27 33.20 1.06
C ARG A 27 24.67 32.46 -0.22
N GLY A 28 24.10 32.92 -1.34
CA GLY A 28 24.24 32.35 -2.67
C GLY A 28 23.07 31.39 -2.92
N TRP A 29 22.12 31.62 -3.82
CA TRP A 29 22.29 32.10 -5.18
C TRP A 29 21.03 32.88 -5.61
N CYS A 30 21.16 34.19 -5.82
CA CYS A 30 20.28 34.93 -6.72
C CYS A 30 20.92 34.87 -8.10
N PHE A 31 20.35 34.16 -9.07
CA PHE A 31 20.55 34.45 -10.50
C PHE A 31 19.55 33.66 -11.35
N LEU A 32 19.01 34.36 -12.36
CA LEU A 32 18.37 33.87 -13.60
C LEU A 32 16.83 33.83 -13.64
N LEU A 33 16.26 35.01 -13.90
CA LEU A 33 15.13 35.21 -14.80
C LEU A 33 15.63 35.08 -16.26
N LEU A 34 15.03 34.16 -17.05
CA LEU A 34 14.78 34.08 -18.52
C LEU A 34 15.59 34.95 -19.55
N PRO A 35 15.58 34.63 -20.88
CA PRO A 35 15.90 33.37 -21.59
C PRO A 35 16.65 33.63 -22.94
N LEU A 36 17.78 32.98 -23.27
CA LEU A 36 18.31 33.08 -24.65
C LEU A 36 19.06 31.82 -25.13
N ALA A 37 18.52 31.25 -26.20
CA ALA A 37 19.18 30.63 -27.35
C ALA A 37 20.18 29.47 -27.13
N VAL A 38 19.74 28.24 -27.42
CA VAL A 38 20.59 27.29 -28.16
C VAL A 38 19.75 26.57 -29.22
N ASN A 39 19.89 27.01 -30.46
CA ASN A 39 19.69 26.18 -31.64
C ASN A 39 21.07 25.98 -32.27
N ARG A 40 21.74 24.86 -31.97
CA ARG A 40 22.85 24.32 -32.76
C ARG A 40 22.86 22.79 -32.64
N ARG A 41 22.31 22.17 -33.69
CA ARG A 41 22.74 20.94 -34.38
C ARG A 41 23.33 19.81 -33.52
N CYS A 42 22.62 18.68 -33.58
CA CYS A 42 23.05 17.33 -33.26
C CYS A 42 24.56 17.09 -33.48
N LEU A 43 25.24 16.53 -32.47
CA LEU A 43 26.22 15.43 -32.58
C LEU A 43 26.92 15.22 -31.23
N GLY A 44 26.82 14.00 -30.69
CA GLY A 44 27.66 13.53 -29.58
C GLY A 44 27.00 12.46 -28.74
N ARG A 45 27.46 11.21 -28.87
CA ARG A 45 27.05 10.06 -28.03
C ARG A 45 27.23 10.39 -26.54
N ASN A 46 26.13 10.38 -25.80
CA ASN A 46 25.94 10.16 -24.35
C ASN A 46 24.64 10.86 -23.97
N SER A 47 23.50 10.18 -24.17
CA SER A 47 22.19 10.69 -23.78
C SER A 47 21.99 10.49 -22.27
N SER A 48 22.53 11.41 -21.47
CA SER A 48 22.46 11.36 -20.01
C SER A 48 21.54 12.44 -19.43
N HIS A 49 20.44 12.82 -20.07
CA HIS A 49 19.49 13.78 -19.49
C HIS A 49 18.06 13.22 -19.65
N CYS A 50 17.38 12.92 -18.55
CA CYS A 50 15.96 12.52 -18.52
C CYS A 50 15.09 13.74 -18.13
N PRO A 51 14.01 14.12 -18.85
CA PRO A 51 13.12 15.20 -18.40
C PRO A 51 11.97 14.73 -17.49
N SER A 52 11.20 15.72 -17.03
CA SER A 52 10.16 15.75 -15.99
C SER A 52 8.95 14.80 -16.13
N VAL A 53 8.25 14.69 -14.98
CA VAL A 53 7.13 13.81 -14.61
C VAL A 53 5.93 13.90 -15.57
N LEU A 54 5.90 13.03 -16.57
CA LEU A 54 4.69 12.57 -17.28
C LEU A 54 4.76 11.04 -17.40
N PRO A 55 3.64 10.31 -17.57
CA PRO A 55 3.46 8.92 -17.13
C PRO A 55 4.57 7.91 -17.46
N LEU A 56 5.62 7.90 -16.64
CA LEU A 56 6.73 6.93 -16.65
C LEU A 56 6.26 5.49 -16.45
N TRP A 57 5.02 5.30 -15.98
CA TRP A 57 4.33 4.04 -15.69
C TRP A 57 3.82 3.30 -16.93
N LEU A 58 3.47 4.04 -17.99
CA LEU A 58 2.66 3.48 -19.08
C LEU A 58 3.49 2.73 -20.11
N LEU A 59 4.81 2.95 -20.11
CA LEU A 59 5.74 2.22 -20.94
C LEU A 59 6.85 1.70 -20.05
N CYS A 60 6.82 0.40 -19.86
CA CYS A 60 7.62 -0.31 -18.90
C CYS A 60 9.04 -0.68 -19.38
N ASP A 61 9.43 -0.26 -20.59
CA ASP A 61 10.69 -0.58 -21.27
C ASP A 61 11.08 0.38 -22.45
N PRO A 62 10.66 1.65 -22.54
CA PRO A 62 11.33 2.59 -23.43
C PRO A 62 12.60 3.09 -22.72
N THR A 63 13.69 3.29 -23.46
CA THR A 63 14.91 3.89 -22.89
C THR A 63 14.58 5.31 -22.38
N CYS A 64 15.24 5.81 -21.34
CA CYS A 64 15.04 7.20 -20.87
C CYS A 64 15.17 8.23 -22.04
N ALA A 65 16.04 7.97 -23.02
CA ALA A 65 16.19 8.77 -24.23
C ALA A 65 14.93 8.83 -25.12
N SER A 66 14.06 7.82 -25.06
CA SER A 66 12.78 7.78 -25.78
C SER A 66 11.73 8.67 -25.09
N TRP A 67 11.68 8.63 -23.75
CA TRP A 67 10.84 9.53 -22.94
C TRP A 67 11.23 11.00 -23.09
N HIS A 68 12.52 11.30 -23.27
CA HIS A 68 12.98 12.66 -23.57
C HIS A 68 12.25 13.27 -24.78
N ARG A 69 11.88 12.49 -25.80
CA ARG A 69 11.15 13.02 -26.98
C ARG A 69 9.71 13.39 -26.67
N VAL A 70 9.05 12.64 -25.78
CA VAL A 70 7.66 12.90 -25.36
C VAL A 70 7.60 14.11 -24.42
N CYS A 71 8.56 14.23 -23.50
CA CYS A 71 8.63 15.32 -22.53
C CYS A 71 9.35 16.58 -23.06
N SER A 72 10.01 16.52 -24.23
CA SER A 72 10.68 17.68 -24.82
C SER A 72 9.68 18.72 -25.33
N ARG A 73 10.08 19.98 -25.21
CA ARG A 73 9.37 21.20 -25.66
C ARG A 73 8.97 21.19 -27.16
N ASP A 74 9.55 20.29 -27.96
CA ASP A 74 9.24 20.10 -29.37
C ASP A 74 7.96 19.28 -29.59
N ALA A 75 7.57 18.40 -28.65
CA ALA A 75 6.33 17.61 -28.73
C ALA A 75 5.10 18.31 -28.12
N LEU A 76 5.33 19.23 -27.17
CA LEU A 76 4.29 20.06 -26.54
C LEU A 76 4.30 21.51 -27.06
N GLY A 77 4.92 21.74 -28.22
CA GLY A 77 4.85 23.00 -28.97
C GLY A 77 5.17 24.26 -28.16
N SER A 78 6.40 24.77 -28.25
CA SER A 78 6.70 26.14 -27.78
C SER A 78 5.81 27.23 -28.42
N GLN A 79 5.20 26.93 -29.58
CA GLN A 79 4.18 27.75 -30.22
C GLN A 79 2.82 27.69 -29.52
N ASP A 80 2.42 26.54 -28.96
CA ASP A 80 1.15 26.38 -28.22
C ASP A 80 1.18 27.12 -26.87
N ALA A 81 2.34 27.17 -26.20
CA ALA A 81 2.49 27.99 -24.99
C ALA A 81 2.41 29.50 -25.27
N GLN A 82 2.94 29.97 -26.41
CA GLN A 82 2.88 31.37 -26.83
C GLN A 82 1.50 31.74 -27.41
N ALA A 83 0.83 30.79 -28.08
CA ALA A 83 -0.54 30.90 -28.56
C ALA A 83 -1.56 30.85 -27.41
N CYS A 84 -1.35 30.05 -26.36
CA CYS A 84 -2.22 30.04 -25.16
C CYS A 84 -2.22 31.36 -24.40
N ILE A 85 -1.18 32.20 -24.55
CA ILE A 85 -1.15 33.56 -23.98
C ILE A 85 -2.06 34.52 -24.78
N THR A 86 -2.37 34.20 -26.04
CA THR A 86 -3.09 35.09 -26.97
C THR A 86 -4.49 34.59 -27.37
N GLN A 87 -4.78 33.30 -27.21
CA GLN A 87 -6.12 32.71 -27.30
C GLN A 87 -6.34 31.86 -26.06
N ALA A 88 -7.48 32.06 -25.39
CA ALA A 88 -7.92 31.22 -24.29
C ALA A 88 -7.97 29.76 -24.75
N CYS A 89 -6.96 28.98 -24.38
CA CYS A 89 -6.98 27.52 -24.48
C CYS A 89 -8.09 27.03 -23.53
N VAL A 90 -9.28 26.78 -24.07
CA VAL A 90 -10.47 26.35 -23.29
C VAL A 90 -10.52 24.84 -23.08
N SER A 91 -9.46 24.12 -23.46
CA SER A 91 -9.35 22.69 -23.18
C SER A 91 -8.23 22.47 -22.16
N PRO A 92 -8.51 21.80 -21.02
CA PRO A 92 -7.45 21.30 -20.14
C PRO A 92 -6.41 20.56 -20.99
N LEU A 93 -5.16 20.50 -20.52
CA LEU A 93 -4.16 19.62 -21.14
C LEU A 93 -4.70 18.18 -21.00
N SER A 94 -5.50 17.75 -21.97
CA SER A 94 -6.36 16.61 -21.77
C SER A 94 -5.49 15.37 -21.74
N ILE A 95 -5.81 14.43 -20.87
CA ILE A 95 -5.15 13.14 -20.80
C ILE A 95 -5.03 12.45 -22.19
N ASN A 96 -5.89 12.81 -23.13
CA ASN A 96 -5.89 12.36 -24.52
C ASN A 96 -4.68 12.86 -25.33
N VAL A 97 -4.19 14.08 -25.07
CA VAL A 97 -2.95 14.60 -25.67
C VAL A 97 -1.79 13.70 -25.31
N PHE A 98 -1.73 13.26 -24.05
CA PHE A 98 -0.67 12.38 -23.57
C PHE A 98 -0.72 10.99 -24.23
N TYR A 99 -1.88 10.32 -24.25
CA TYR A 99 -2.00 9.01 -24.89
C TYR A 99 -1.76 9.07 -26.41
N SER A 100 -2.11 10.18 -27.05
CA SER A 100 -1.79 10.41 -28.47
C SER A 100 -0.29 10.55 -28.71
N ALA A 101 0.43 11.26 -27.82
CA ALA A 101 1.88 11.36 -27.88
C ALA A 101 2.57 10.00 -27.64
N LEU A 102 2.02 9.14 -26.78
CA LEU A 102 2.52 7.77 -26.61
C LEU A 102 2.42 6.97 -27.91
N CYS A 103 1.27 7.02 -28.59
CA CYS A 103 1.06 6.32 -29.85
C CYS A 103 1.95 6.81 -30.99
N ALA A 104 2.50 8.03 -30.89
CA ALA A 104 3.46 8.58 -31.84
C ALA A 104 4.91 8.11 -31.62
N ILE A 105 5.21 7.34 -30.56
CA ILE A 105 6.56 6.85 -30.27
C ILE A 105 6.99 5.81 -31.31
N PRO A 106 8.08 6.05 -32.07
CA PRO A 106 8.56 5.08 -33.05
C PRO A 106 8.95 3.76 -32.39
N GLY A 107 8.46 2.65 -32.94
CA GLY A 107 8.78 1.30 -32.47
C GLY A 107 7.98 0.83 -31.25
N LEU A 108 7.01 1.62 -30.77
CA LEU A 108 6.16 1.20 -29.65
C LEU A 108 5.34 -0.05 -30.00
N ASN A 109 4.66 -0.03 -31.15
CA ASN A 109 3.82 -1.12 -31.63
C ASN A 109 4.62 -2.40 -31.96
N SER A 110 5.92 -2.27 -32.27
CA SER A 110 6.79 -3.42 -32.48
C SER A 110 7.35 -3.99 -31.17
N LYS A 111 7.30 -3.20 -30.08
CA LYS A 111 7.84 -3.59 -28.78
C LYS A 111 6.77 -4.18 -27.85
N TYR A 112 5.53 -3.71 -27.99
CA TYR A 112 4.39 -4.21 -27.23
C TYR A 112 3.23 -4.52 -28.17
N ASP A 113 2.87 -5.79 -28.24
CA ASP A 113 1.77 -6.26 -29.09
C ASP A 113 0.44 -5.57 -28.73
N TRP A 114 0.24 -5.26 -27.44
CA TRP A 114 -0.95 -4.56 -26.94
C TRP A 114 -0.98 -3.06 -27.30
N ALA A 115 0.14 -2.44 -27.67
CA ALA A 115 0.17 -1.01 -27.95
C ALA A 115 -0.57 -0.66 -29.24
N ALA A 116 -0.47 -1.51 -30.27
CA ALA A 116 -1.23 -1.33 -31.51
C ALA A 116 -2.75 -1.43 -31.25
N GLU A 117 -3.16 -2.35 -30.37
CA GLU A 117 -4.56 -2.51 -29.94
C GLU A 117 -5.06 -1.22 -29.26
N CYS A 118 -4.34 -0.69 -28.27
CA CYS A 118 -4.78 0.51 -27.56
C CYS A 118 -4.72 1.78 -28.44
N CYS A 119 -3.68 1.93 -29.26
CA CYS A 119 -3.54 3.09 -30.14
C CYS A 119 -4.57 3.13 -31.28
N GLY A 120 -5.14 1.98 -31.65
CA GLY A 120 -6.24 1.89 -32.61
C GLY A 120 -7.62 2.29 -32.04
N LYS A 121 -7.74 2.51 -30.72
CA LYS A 121 -9.00 2.90 -30.06
C LYS A 121 -9.23 4.41 -30.10
N GLU A 122 -10.52 4.78 -30.02
CA GLU A 122 -10.99 6.15 -29.83
C GLU A 122 -10.53 6.73 -28.48
N GLU A 123 -10.50 8.06 -28.34
CA GLU A 123 -9.83 8.75 -27.21
C GLU A 123 -10.25 8.25 -25.81
N ALA A 124 -11.56 8.10 -25.58
CA ALA A 124 -12.08 7.65 -24.28
C ALA A 124 -11.66 6.20 -23.97
N GLU A 125 -11.73 5.31 -24.96
CA GLU A 125 -11.39 3.89 -24.80
C GLU A 125 -9.87 3.64 -24.81
N ARG A 126 -9.10 4.52 -25.47
CA ARG A 126 -7.64 4.45 -25.51
C ARG A 126 -7.06 4.58 -24.11
N LYS A 127 -7.52 5.57 -23.34
CA LYS A 127 -7.11 5.77 -21.94
C LYS A 127 -7.30 4.49 -21.13
N ASP A 128 -8.51 3.94 -21.13
CA ASP A 128 -8.84 2.78 -20.32
C ASP A 128 -8.04 1.55 -20.76
N CYS A 129 -7.85 1.35 -22.07
CA CYS A 129 -6.99 0.30 -22.61
C CYS A 129 -5.57 0.39 -22.07
N PHE A 130 -4.93 1.57 -22.11
CA PHE A 130 -3.58 1.74 -21.57
C PHE A 130 -3.51 1.48 -20.05
N ILE A 131 -4.54 1.89 -19.29
CA ILE A 131 -4.62 1.63 -17.84
C ILE A 131 -4.72 0.12 -17.55
N GLU A 132 -5.48 -0.64 -18.33
CA GLU A 132 -5.61 -2.09 -18.16
C GLU A 132 -4.31 -2.86 -18.42
N LYS A 133 -3.42 -2.30 -19.24
CA LYS A 133 -2.10 -2.88 -19.57
C LYS A 133 -0.98 -2.40 -18.62
N ARG A 134 -1.30 -1.62 -17.57
CA ARG A 134 -0.35 -1.10 -16.57
C ARG A 134 0.43 -2.19 -15.81
N HIS A 135 -0.12 -3.40 -15.72
CA HIS A 135 0.52 -4.55 -15.08
C HIS A 135 1.06 -5.50 -16.14
N VAL A 136 2.28 -5.24 -16.61
CA VAL A 136 3.08 -6.19 -17.40
C VAL A 136 4.12 -6.80 -16.47
N ASP A 137 4.19 -8.12 -16.39
CA ASP A 137 5.28 -8.82 -15.69
C ASP A 137 6.57 -8.56 -16.46
N LEU A 138 7.50 -7.81 -15.85
CA LEU A 138 8.77 -7.45 -16.47
C LEU A 138 9.91 -7.99 -15.62
N GLU A 139 10.89 -8.57 -16.31
CA GLU A 139 12.22 -8.76 -15.73
C GLU A 139 12.88 -7.39 -15.57
N LEU A 140 12.75 -6.84 -14.35
CA LEU A 140 13.34 -5.56 -14.03
C LEU A 140 14.83 -5.72 -13.70
N PRO A 141 15.70 -4.83 -14.21
CA PRO A 141 17.11 -4.90 -13.92
C PRO A 141 17.38 -4.77 -12.42
N VAL A 142 18.41 -5.49 -11.98
CA VAL A 142 18.90 -5.45 -10.59
C VAL A 142 19.33 -4.03 -10.26
N ARG A 143 18.92 -3.53 -9.10
CA ARG A 143 19.33 -2.20 -8.63
C ARG A 143 20.87 -2.12 -8.54
N PRO A 144 21.48 -1.02 -8.99
CA PRO A 144 22.92 -0.86 -8.87
C PRO A 144 23.37 -0.88 -7.40
N PRO A 145 24.61 -1.34 -7.10
CA PRO A 145 25.19 -1.27 -5.76
C PRO A 145 25.19 0.16 -5.21
N LYS A 146 25.13 0.32 -3.88
CA LYS A 146 25.02 1.63 -3.22
C LYS A 146 26.24 2.51 -3.48
N GLU A 147 27.42 1.92 -3.63
CA GLU A 147 28.67 2.61 -3.93
C GLU A 147 28.63 3.26 -5.32
N GLU A 148 28.10 2.54 -6.31
CA GLU A 148 27.91 3.03 -7.67
C GLU A 148 26.84 4.13 -7.72
N LEU A 149 25.75 3.98 -6.96
CA LEU A 149 24.74 5.03 -6.78
C LEU A 149 25.33 6.31 -6.18
N CYS A 150 26.20 6.17 -5.19
CA CYS A 150 26.90 7.31 -4.58
C CYS A 150 27.85 8.01 -5.55
N LYS A 151 28.49 7.27 -6.46
CA LYS A 151 29.30 7.84 -7.53
C LYS A 151 28.42 8.63 -8.52
N GLN A 152 27.35 8.01 -9.02
CA GLN A 152 26.40 8.65 -9.92
C GLN A 152 25.77 9.91 -9.31
N PHE A 153 25.45 9.87 -8.01
CA PHE A 153 24.93 11.02 -7.28
C PHE A 153 25.94 12.17 -7.20
N LYS A 154 27.23 11.89 -7.00
CA LYS A 154 28.28 12.93 -6.99
C LYS A 154 28.49 13.55 -8.37
N GLU A 155 28.35 12.75 -9.43
CA GLU A 155 28.53 13.20 -10.82
C GLU A 155 27.32 14.01 -11.31
N ASN A 156 26.11 13.49 -11.15
CA ASN A 156 24.88 14.15 -11.54
C ASN A 156 23.69 13.78 -10.63
N PRO A 157 23.45 14.55 -9.54
CA PRO A 157 22.31 14.34 -8.65
C PRO A 157 20.95 14.38 -9.37
N GLN A 158 20.85 15.18 -10.43
CA GLN A 158 19.62 15.38 -11.16
C GLN A 158 19.26 14.14 -12.01
N ASP A 159 20.25 13.48 -12.61
CA ASP A 159 20.02 12.22 -13.31
C ASP A 159 19.59 11.11 -12.35
N VAL A 160 20.21 11.04 -11.17
CA VAL A 160 19.81 10.08 -10.13
C VAL A 160 18.36 10.32 -9.68
N PHE A 161 17.94 11.58 -9.56
CA PHE A 161 16.55 11.93 -9.25
C PHE A 161 15.58 11.43 -10.32
N TYR A 162 15.83 11.73 -11.59
CA TYR A 162 14.95 11.30 -12.68
C TYR A 162 14.98 9.78 -12.88
N HIS A 163 16.14 9.15 -12.76
CA HIS A 163 16.28 7.71 -12.87
C HIS A 163 15.58 6.99 -11.72
N TYR A 164 15.70 7.51 -10.48
CA TYR A 164 14.95 6.98 -9.34
C TYR A 164 13.45 7.10 -9.55
N MET A 165 12.96 8.25 -10.02
CA MET A 165 11.54 8.40 -10.35
C MET A 165 11.13 7.38 -11.41
N TYR A 166 11.88 7.22 -12.51
CA TYR A 166 11.57 6.24 -13.56
C TYR A 166 11.55 4.79 -13.04
N GLU A 167 12.55 4.39 -12.27
CA GLU A 167 12.71 3.03 -11.76
C GLU A 167 11.70 2.71 -10.64
N LEU A 168 11.43 3.65 -9.74
CA LEU A 168 10.30 3.57 -8.82
C LEU A 168 9.01 3.49 -9.63
N SER A 169 8.97 4.20 -10.76
CA SER A 169 7.74 4.33 -11.50
C SER A 169 7.29 3.01 -12.13
N ARG A 170 8.10 2.49 -13.03
CA ARG A 170 7.83 1.20 -13.68
C ARG A 170 7.68 0.01 -12.71
N ARG A 171 8.17 0.12 -11.46
CA ARG A 171 8.02 -0.89 -10.40
C ARG A 171 6.70 -0.79 -9.65
N GLU A 172 6.28 0.42 -9.33
CA GLU A 172 5.15 0.67 -8.44
C GLU A 172 4.00 1.35 -9.18
N THR A 173 3.41 0.66 -10.16
CA THR A 173 2.55 1.31 -11.16
C THR A 173 1.28 2.02 -10.66
N ASN A 174 0.94 1.86 -9.38
CA ASN A 174 -0.19 2.52 -8.72
C ASN A 174 0.22 3.60 -7.69
N ILE A 175 1.51 3.94 -7.61
CA ILE A 175 1.98 4.99 -6.71
C ILE A 175 1.59 6.38 -7.29
N LEU A 176 1.03 7.26 -6.45
CA LEU A 176 0.65 8.62 -6.83
C LEU A 176 1.88 9.44 -7.29
N PRO A 177 1.77 10.16 -8.40
CA PRO A 177 2.85 11.02 -8.91
C PRO A 177 3.43 12.02 -7.90
N PRO A 178 2.64 12.71 -7.05
CA PRO A 178 3.20 13.62 -6.05
C PRO A 178 4.16 12.92 -5.07
N ALA A 179 3.86 11.68 -4.71
CA ALA A 179 4.69 10.92 -3.77
C ALA A 179 5.99 10.43 -4.42
N VAL A 180 5.99 10.16 -5.72
CA VAL A 180 7.19 9.76 -6.47
C VAL A 180 8.21 10.87 -6.48
N ILE A 181 7.74 12.10 -6.68
CA ILE A 181 8.56 13.31 -6.59
C ILE A 181 9.12 13.48 -5.18
N GLY A 182 8.26 13.34 -4.17
CA GLY A 182 8.64 13.42 -2.75
C GLY A 182 9.70 12.38 -2.37
N LEU A 183 9.45 11.11 -2.71
CA LEU A 183 10.35 9.99 -2.49
C LEU A 183 11.69 10.15 -3.21
N ALA A 184 11.68 10.66 -4.44
CA ALA A 184 12.91 10.94 -5.16
C ALA A 184 13.74 12.03 -4.46
N LYS A 185 13.09 13.07 -3.90
CA LYS A 185 13.76 14.11 -3.11
C LYS A 185 14.31 13.55 -1.79
N ASP A 186 13.53 12.74 -1.09
CA ASP A 186 13.98 12.06 0.13
C ASP A 186 15.14 11.11 -0.17
N TYR A 187 15.09 10.39 -1.29
CA TYR A 187 16.17 9.52 -1.75
C TYR A 187 17.47 10.28 -2.02
N LEU A 188 17.41 11.44 -2.69
CA LEU A 188 18.58 12.31 -2.85
C LEU A 188 19.12 12.79 -1.48
N SER A 189 18.25 13.06 -0.53
CA SER A 189 18.65 13.48 0.82
C SER A 189 19.34 12.35 1.59
N ILE A 190 18.89 11.10 1.42
CA ILE A 190 19.55 9.90 1.96
C ILE A 190 20.93 9.73 1.33
N LEU A 191 21.03 9.84 -0.01
CA LEU A 191 22.31 9.79 -0.73
C LEU A 191 23.29 10.84 -0.19
N ALA A 192 22.84 12.09 -0.04
CA ALA A 192 23.66 13.17 0.52
C ALA A 192 24.15 12.87 1.94
N ALA A 193 23.31 12.24 2.78
CA ALA A 193 23.66 11.91 4.16
C ALA A 193 24.53 10.64 4.28
N CYS A 194 24.35 9.65 3.40
CA CYS A 194 24.96 8.33 3.56
C CYS A 194 26.18 8.08 2.68
N CYS A 195 26.38 8.80 1.56
CA CYS A 195 27.49 8.54 0.62
C CYS A 195 28.90 8.90 1.12
N GLY A 196 29.03 9.18 2.43
CA GLY A 196 30.29 9.26 3.17
C GLY A 196 30.28 8.54 4.52
N ALA A 197 29.25 7.72 4.80
CA ALA A 197 29.16 6.97 6.05
C ALA A 197 30.10 5.76 6.06
N GLU A 198 30.68 5.43 7.22
CA GLU A 198 31.55 4.26 7.39
C GLU A 198 30.83 2.94 7.09
N ASN A 199 29.55 2.84 7.47
CA ASN A 199 28.69 1.71 7.12
C ASN A 199 27.55 2.20 6.21
N LEU A 200 27.82 2.18 4.91
CA LEU A 200 26.88 2.61 3.86
C LEU A 200 25.59 1.78 3.89
N GLU A 201 25.70 0.47 4.10
CA GLU A 201 24.55 -0.44 4.12
C GLU A 201 23.57 -0.09 5.25
N GLN A 202 24.09 0.04 6.47
CA GLN A 202 23.29 0.36 7.65
C GLN A 202 22.70 1.78 7.58
N CYS A 203 23.47 2.78 7.12
CA CYS A 203 22.99 4.15 6.99
C CYS A 203 21.75 4.25 6.10
N TYR A 204 21.73 3.51 4.98
CA TYR A 204 20.56 3.45 4.11
C TYR A 204 19.39 2.73 4.76
N ILE A 205 19.63 1.63 5.46
CA ILE A 205 18.57 0.88 6.15
C ILE A 205 17.88 1.77 7.19
N ASP A 206 18.66 2.50 7.99
CA ASP A 206 18.16 3.36 9.06
C ASP A 206 17.36 4.56 8.52
N ARG A 207 17.65 5.00 7.29
CA ARG A 207 17.01 6.17 6.67
C ARG A 207 16.03 5.84 5.55
N LYS A 208 15.83 4.56 5.23
CA LYS A 208 14.88 4.14 4.20
C LYS A 208 13.46 4.34 4.71
N THR A 209 12.81 5.39 4.24
CA THR A 209 11.38 5.56 4.45
C THR A 209 10.63 4.64 3.50
N LEU A 210 9.81 3.73 4.03
CA LEU A 210 8.79 3.06 3.24
C LEU A 210 7.61 4.02 3.10
N ILE A 211 7.35 4.52 1.88
CA ILE A 211 6.12 5.25 1.56
C ILE A 211 5.33 4.39 0.59
N TYR A 212 4.23 3.83 1.07
CA TYR A 212 3.22 3.19 0.23
C TYR A 212 2.01 4.11 0.16
N LEU A 213 1.43 4.22 -1.02
CA LEU A 213 0.25 5.08 -1.21
C LEU A 213 -1.02 4.31 -0.95
N LYS A 214 -1.89 5.00 -0.23
CA LYS A 214 -3.15 4.54 0.28
C LYS A 214 -4.22 4.97 -0.70
N MET A 215 -5.01 4.05 -1.25
CA MET A 215 -6.28 4.42 -1.84
C MET A 215 -7.24 4.72 -0.68
N TYR A 216 -7.70 5.96 -0.59
CA TYR A 216 -8.50 6.42 0.53
C TYR A 216 -9.97 6.60 0.13
N PRO A 217 -10.87 5.76 0.64
CA PRO A 217 -12.28 6.13 0.66
C PRO A 217 -12.46 7.32 1.60
N LEU A 218 -13.32 8.26 1.18
CA LEU A 218 -13.68 9.49 1.88
C LEU A 218 -13.80 9.31 3.40
N HIS A 219 -14.65 8.39 3.85
CA HIS A 219 -14.89 8.14 5.28
C HIS A 219 -13.63 7.74 6.05
N ARG A 220 -12.74 6.93 5.46
CA ARG A 220 -11.47 6.59 6.12
C ARG A 220 -10.57 7.81 6.22
N LYS A 221 -10.46 8.61 5.15
CA LYS A 221 -9.59 9.79 5.19
C LYS A 221 -10.10 10.85 6.16
N LEU A 222 -11.40 11.04 6.22
CA LEU A 222 -12.04 11.90 7.22
C LEU A 222 -11.69 11.44 8.64
N ALA A 223 -11.81 10.14 8.92
CA ALA A 223 -11.41 9.60 10.23
C ALA A 223 -9.92 9.79 10.55
N GLU A 224 -9.03 9.65 9.56
CA GLU A 224 -7.60 9.94 9.71
C GLU A 224 -7.36 11.42 10.03
N LEU A 225 -7.96 12.34 9.27
CA LEU A 225 -7.83 13.78 9.48
C LEU A 225 -8.37 14.24 10.83
N THR A 226 -9.54 13.73 11.26
CA THR A 226 -10.07 14.02 12.60
C THR A 226 -9.12 13.52 13.68
N ARG A 227 -8.50 12.35 13.52
CA ARG A 227 -7.55 11.82 14.50
C ARG A 227 -6.26 12.65 14.54
N GLU A 228 -5.74 13.06 13.38
CA GLU A 228 -4.55 13.91 13.25
C GLU A 228 -4.82 15.32 13.80
N PHE A 229 -6.02 15.85 13.59
CA PHE A 229 -6.43 17.20 13.95
C PHE A 229 -7.78 17.22 14.70
N PRO A 230 -7.88 16.78 15.97
CA PRO A 230 -9.18 16.62 16.64
C PRO A 230 -10.05 17.87 16.73
N ASN A 231 -9.42 19.06 16.71
CA ASN A 231 -10.09 20.36 16.76
C ASN A 231 -10.50 20.89 15.39
N ILE A 232 -10.22 20.16 14.30
CA ILE A 232 -10.66 20.55 12.96
C ILE A 232 -12.18 20.63 12.92
N LYS A 233 -12.74 21.62 12.23
CA LYS A 233 -14.19 21.66 12.01
C LYS A 233 -14.60 20.50 11.09
N PRO A 234 -15.69 19.76 11.39
CA PRO A 234 -16.12 18.62 10.57
C PRO A 234 -16.29 18.95 9.08
N ALA A 235 -16.81 20.13 8.75
CA ALA A 235 -16.98 20.58 7.37
C ALA A 235 -15.63 20.74 6.62
N ILE A 236 -14.61 21.32 7.28
CA ILE A 236 -13.27 21.48 6.69
C ILE A 236 -12.60 20.11 6.52
N ALA A 237 -12.75 19.23 7.52
CA ALA A 237 -12.21 17.87 7.43
C ALA A 237 -12.87 17.07 6.29
N TYR A 238 -14.18 17.22 6.11
CA TYR A 238 -14.93 16.57 5.05
C TYR A 238 -14.47 17.06 3.67
N GLU A 239 -14.31 18.37 3.49
CA GLU A 239 -13.81 18.97 2.24
C GLU A 239 -12.42 18.43 1.89
N ILE A 240 -11.47 18.52 2.83
CA ILE A 240 -10.10 18.01 2.63
C ILE A 240 -10.11 16.51 2.32
N ALA A 241 -10.94 15.73 3.01
CA ALA A 241 -11.07 14.29 2.74
C ALA A 241 -11.65 14.01 1.35
N GLY A 242 -12.60 14.83 0.90
CA GLY A 242 -13.21 14.81 -0.44
C GLY A 242 -12.20 15.10 -1.52
N ASP A 243 -11.48 16.21 -1.40
CA ASP A 243 -10.43 16.63 -2.33
C ASP A 243 -9.32 15.58 -2.43
N ILE A 244 -8.92 15.00 -1.29
CA ILE A 244 -7.95 13.90 -1.27
C ILE A 244 -8.50 12.69 -2.02
N ALA A 245 -9.74 12.27 -1.76
CA ALA A 245 -10.34 11.13 -2.44
C ALA A 245 -10.44 11.36 -3.96
N HIS A 246 -10.86 12.56 -4.38
CA HIS A 246 -10.95 12.95 -5.79
C HIS A 246 -9.58 12.98 -6.46
N MET A 247 -8.59 13.63 -5.85
CA MET A 247 -7.21 13.63 -6.31
C MET A 247 -6.69 12.20 -6.49
N HIS A 248 -6.90 11.31 -5.51
CA HIS A 248 -6.46 9.92 -5.62
C HIS A 248 -7.16 9.17 -6.76
N GLN A 249 -8.44 9.45 -7.01
CA GLN A 249 -9.18 8.89 -8.14
C GLN A 249 -8.51 9.27 -9.47
N ASP A 250 -8.18 10.54 -9.67
CA ASP A 250 -7.53 11.02 -10.90
C ASP A 250 -6.12 10.49 -11.06
N CYS A 251 -5.32 10.49 -9.99
CA CYS A 251 -4.00 9.88 -9.99
C CYS A 251 -4.08 8.38 -10.37
N CYS A 252 -5.03 7.64 -9.80
CA CYS A 252 -5.23 6.22 -10.08
C CYS A 252 -5.67 5.96 -11.53
N HIS A 253 -6.54 6.82 -12.08
CA HIS A 253 -6.95 6.80 -13.49
C HIS A 253 -5.86 7.30 -14.45
N GLY A 254 -4.67 7.60 -13.95
CA GLY A 254 -3.53 7.99 -14.78
C GLY A 254 -3.58 9.45 -15.25
N ASP A 255 -4.50 10.25 -14.73
CA ASP A 255 -4.58 11.69 -15.02
C ASP A 255 -3.62 12.45 -14.10
N LEU A 256 -2.32 12.41 -14.44
CA LEU A 256 -1.28 12.94 -13.54
C LEU A 256 -1.31 14.46 -13.45
N ILE A 257 -1.77 15.15 -14.50
CA ILE A 257 -1.81 16.62 -14.51
C ILE A 257 -2.92 17.10 -13.60
N GLU A 258 -4.11 16.52 -13.72
CA GLU A 258 -5.22 16.81 -12.82
C GLU A 258 -4.86 16.44 -11.37
N CYS A 259 -4.30 15.25 -11.15
CA CYS A 259 -3.77 14.80 -9.87
C CYS A 259 -2.79 15.81 -9.24
N LEU A 260 -1.85 16.37 -10.02
CA LEU A 260 -0.89 17.36 -9.53
C LEU A 260 -1.53 18.74 -9.27
N SER A 261 -2.50 19.14 -10.09
CA SER A 261 -3.26 20.38 -9.90
C SER A 261 -4.08 20.33 -8.62
N LEU A 262 -4.87 19.27 -8.44
CA LEU A 262 -5.66 19.03 -7.22
C LEU A 262 -4.77 18.96 -5.98
N ARG A 263 -3.56 18.39 -6.08
CA ARG A 263 -2.60 18.40 -4.97
C ARG A 263 -2.18 19.82 -4.58
N LEU A 264 -1.97 20.70 -5.56
CA LEU A 264 -1.62 22.10 -5.33
C LEU A 264 -2.79 22.87 -4.71
N GLU A 265 -4.00 22.67 -5.24
CA GLU A 265 -5.23 23.27 -4.71
C GLU A 265 -5.47 22.87 -3.25
N LEU A 266 -5.40 21.58 -2.94
CA LEU A 266 -5.50 21.05 -1.58
C LEU A 266 -4.45 21.67 -0.64
N THR A 267 -3.23 21.85 -1.14
CA THR A 267 -2.13 22.46 -0.37
C THR A 267 -2.44 23.93 -0.05
N ASN A 268 -3.01 24.67 -1.00
CA ASN A 268 -3.40 26.06 -0.81
C ASN A 268 -4.59 26.16 0.16
N TYR A 269 -5.64 25.36 -0.05
CA TYR A 269 -6.81 25.28 0.83
C TYR A 269 -6.40 24.98 2.29
N THR A 270 -5.53 24.00 2.50
CA THR A 270 -4.99 23.67 3.82
C THR A 270 -4.29 24.87 4.48
N CYS A 271 -3.58 25.68 3.70
CA CYS A 271 -2.88 26.86 4.22
C CYS A 271 -3.79 28.06 4.46
N GLU A 272 -4.84 28.22 3.67
CA GLU A 272 -5.89 29.23 3.89
C GLU A 272 -6.63 28.95 5.20
N HIS A 273 -6.98 27.69 5.44
CA HIS A 273 -7.67 27.23 6.65
C HIS A 273 -6.75 26.82 7.81
N ARG A 274 -5.45 27.13 7.74
CA ARG A 274 -4.44 26.64 8.70
C ARG A 274 -4.81 26.84 10.18
N LYS A 275 -5.43 27.97 10.54
CA LYS A 275 -5.83 28.27 11.92
C LYS A 275 -6.97 27.38 12.42
N GLU A 276 -7.80 26.88 11.51
CA GLU A 276 -8.94 26.01 11.80
C GLU A 276 -8.54 24.52 11.80
N ILE A 277 -7.35 24.20 11.28
CA ILE A 277 -6.81 22.84 11.20
C ILE A 277 -5.78 22.60 12.30
N SER A 278 -4.70 23.40 12.32
CA SER A 278 -3.64 23.30 13.31
C SER A 278 -2.78 24.55 13.35
N PRO A 279 -2.47 25.10 14.54
CA PRO A 279 -1.51 26.19 14.67
C PRO A 279 -0.11 25.81 14.18
N LYS A 280 0.23 24.50 14.12
CA LYS A 280 1.53 23.99 13.67
C LYS A 280 1.76 24.22 12.16
N LEU A 281 0.70 24.42 11.37
CA LEU A 281 0.76 24.63 9.92
C LEU A 281 1.42 25.94 9.49
N GLU A 282 1.50 26.95 10.36
CA GLU A 282 2.10 28.25 10.02
C GLU A 282 3.54 28.10 9.51
N SER A 283 4.30 27.21 10.14
CA SER A 283 5.68 26.90 9.77
C SER A 283 5.81 26.19 8.41
N CYS A 284 4.77 25.47 7.97
CA CYS A 284 4.75 24.77 6.70
C CYS A 284 4.32 25.69 5.56
N CYS A 285 3.29 26.51 5.77
CA CYS A 285 2.66 27.34 4.73
C CYS A 285 3.57 28.44 4.17
N THR A 286 4.64 28.78 4.88
CA THR A 286 5.67 29.73 4.43
C THR A 286 6.76 29.09 3.56
N LYS A 287 6.79 27.75 3.43
CA LYS A 287 7.81 27.04 2.66
C LYS A 287 7.56 27.09 1.14
N PRO A 288 8.61 26.87 0.32
CA PRO A 288 8.46 26.64 -1.12
C PRO A 288 7.56 25.43 -1.41
N LEU A 289 6.90 25.40 -2.57
CA LEU A 289 5.80 24.47 -2.87
C LEU A 289 6.07 23.00 -2.49
N LEU A 290 7.13 22.38 -3.00
CA LEU A 290 7.40 20.96 -2.72
C LEU A 290 7.74 20.71 -1.24
N GLU A 291 8.39 21.65 -0.57
CA GLU A 291 8.70 21.55 0.86
C GLU A 291 7.49 21.82 1.74
N ARG A 292 6.59 22.70 1.29
CA ARG A 292 5.29 22.94 1.91
C ARG A 292 4.43 21.68 1.87
N VAL A 293 4.33 21.06 0.69
CA VAL A 293 3.61 19.80 0.48
C VAL A 293 4.13 18.72 1.43
N LYS A 294 5.45 18.53 1.50
CA LYS A 294 6.08 17.56 2.40
C LYS A 294 5.85 17.91 3.88
N CYS A 295 6.06 19.16 4.27
CA CYS A 295 5.87 19.62 5.64
C CYS A 295 4.42 19.41 6.14
N ILE A 296 3.42 19.64 5.28
CA ILE A 296 2.01 19.39 5.62
C ILE A 296 1.75 17.88 5.80
N LEU A 297 2.34 17.02 4.96
CA LEU A 297 2.19 15.56 5.10
C LEU A 297 2.88 15.00 6.34
N ASP A 298 4.01 15.59 6.72
CA ASP A 298 4.83 15.17 7.86
C ASP A 298 4.46 15.93 9.15
N LEU A 299 3.36 16.68 9.15
CA LEU A 299 2.96 17.51 10.28
C LEU A 299 2.58 16.64 11.49
N GLU A 300 3.11 16.98 12.66
CA GLU A 300 2.77 16.28 13.90
C GLU A 300 1.30 16.50 14.29
N ASN A 301 0.65 15.41 14.72
CA ASN A 301 -0.73 15.43 15.21
C ASN A 301 -0.95 16.50 16.30
N ASN A 302 -2.16 17.04 16.36
CA ASN A 302 -2.57 17.94 17.43
C ASN A 302 -2.78 17.18 18.75
N ASP A 303 -2.76 17.93 19.85
CA ASP A 303 -3.10 17.38 21.16
C ASP A 303 -4.55 16.87 21.17
N PRO A 304 -4.85 15.80 21.95
CA PRO A 304 -6.21 15.32 22.12
C PRO A 304 -7.14 16.43 22.63
N PRO A 305 -8.43 16.42 22.25
CA PRO A 305 -9.39 17.39 22.75
C PRO A 305 -9.64 17.17 24.25
N THR A 306 -9.95 18.25 24.96
CA THR A 306 -10.21 18.22 26.42
C THR A 306 -11.59 17.68 26.77
N ASP A 307 -12.57 17.88 25.87
CA ASP A 307 -13.97 17.51 26.08
C ASP A 307 -14.36 16.37 25.13
N LEU A 308 -15.04 15.35 25.68
CA LEU A 308 -15.56 14.23 24.89
C LEU A 308 -16.93 14.57 24.32
N PRO A 309 -17.20 14.26 23.04
CA PRO A 309 -18.50 14.46 22.41
C PRO A 309 -19.61 13.62 23.05
N ASN A 310 -20.83 14.17 23.14
CA ASN A 310 -22.02 13.43 23.58
C ASN A 310 -22.67 12.69 22.38
N ILE A 311 -22.09 11.54 22.02
CA ILE A 311 -22.52 10.79 20.83
C ILE A 311 -23.98 10.33 20.96
N GLU A 312 -24.36 9.76 22.10
CA GLU A 312 -25.72 9.26 22.33
C GLU A 312 -26.74 10.40 22.27
N GLY A 313 -26.49 11.48 23.01
CA GLY A 313 -27.40 12.62 23.07
C GLY A 313 -27.59 13.33 21.73
N GLU A 314 -26.54 13.45 20.91
CA GLU A 314 -26.59 14.21 19.66
C GLU A 314 -27.07 13.40 18.45
N PHE A 315 -26.69 12.11 18.39
CA PHE A 315 -26.87 11.29 17.20
C PHE A 315 -27.88 10.16 17.38
N ILE A 316 -28.27 9.82 18.62
CA ILE A 316 -29.24 8.75 18.88
C ILE A 316 -30.52 9.30 19.53
N ASP A 317 -30.40 9.99 20.65
CA ASP A 317 -31.55 10.45 21.45
C ASP A 317 -32.19 11.73 20.91
N ASN A 318 -31.49 12.48 20.05
CA ASN A 318 -32.00 13.74 19.51
C ASN A 318 -33.17 13.49 18.54
N PRO A 319 -34.38 14.03 18.81
CA PRO A 319 -35.55 13.80 17.95
C PRO A 319 -35.39 14.38 16.54
N LYS A 320 -34.41 15.28 16.32
CA LYS A 320 -34.13 15.92 15.02
C LYS A 320 -33.15 15.14 14.15
N VAL A 321 -32.67 13.96 14.56
CA VAL A 321 -31.70 13.17 13.78
C VAL A 321 -32.15 12.95 12.33
N CYS A 322 -33.40 12.53 12.12
CA CYS A 322 -33.92 12.28 10.77
C CYS A 322 -34.15 13.56 9.95
N GLU A 323 -34.52 14.66 10.61
CA GLU A 323 -34.64 15.98 9.97
C GLU A 323 -33.27 16.46 9.47
N ARG A 324 -32.25 16.40 10.33
CA ARG A 324 -30.88 16.77 9.99
C ARG A 324 -30.32 15.89 8.89
N LEU A 325 -30.57 14.59 8.94
CA LEU A 325 -30.18 13.67 7.87
C LEU A 325 -30.81 14.05 6.52
N ALA A 326 -32.07 14.50 6.50
CA ALA A 326 -32.75 14.87 5.27
C ALA A 326 -32.26 16.20 4.67
N VAL A 327 -31.89 17.16 5.53
CA VAL A 327 -31.49 18.52 5.13
C VAL A 327 -29.98 18.63 4.87
N GLU A 328 -29.17 18.03 5.73
CA GLU A 328 -27.71 18.21 5.78
C GLU A 328 -26.97 16.86 5.86
N LYS A 329 -27.41 15.87 5.08
CA LYS A 329 -26.96 14.46 5.14
C LYS A 329 -25.44 14.30 5.33
N ASP A 330 -24.65 14.85 4.43
CA ASP A 330 -23.21 14.60 4.39
C ASP A 330 -22.50 15.30 5.56
N ALA A 331 -22.87 16.54 5.86
CA ALA A 331 -22.35 17.28 7.01
C ALA A 331 -22.73 16.62 8.35
N PHE A 332 -23.94 16.07 8.45
CA PHE A 332 -24.41 15.34 9.62
C PHE A 332 -23.62 14.03 9.83
N LEU A 333 -23.43 13.24 8.76
CA LEU A 333 -22.63 12.00 8.82
C LEU A 333 -21.15 12.29 9.10
N ALA A 334 -20.60 13.37 8.54
CA ALA A 334 -19.25 13.82 8.84
C ALA A 334 -19.10 14.21 10.31
N SER A 335 -20.10 14.90 10.87
CA SER A 335 -20.13 15.29 12.29
C SER A 335 -20.21 14.07 13.20
N PHE A 336 -21.01 13.07 12.84
CA PHE A 336 -21.05 11.79 13.58
C PHE A 336 -19.69 11.11 13.59
N LEU A 337 -19.07 10.93 12.41
CA LEU A 337 -17.77 10.27 12.32
C LEU A 337 -16.69 11.06 13.09
N HIS A 338 -16.74 12.38 13.03
CA HIS A 338 -15.82 13.25 13.77
C HIS A 338 -15.96 13.03 15.28
N ALA A 339 -17.19 13.11 15.81
CA ALA A 339 -17.47 12.86 17.22
C ALA A 339 -17.07 11.44 17.65
N PHE A 340 -17.35 10.46 16.80
CA PHE A 340 -17.04 9.06 17.07
C PHE A 340 -15.53 8.80 17.14
N VAL A 341 -14.73 9.37 16.23
CA VAL A 341 -13.26 9.24 16.25
C VAL A 341 -12.66 9.85 17.52
N ILE A 342 -13.18 11.00 17.96
CA ILE A 342 -12.72 11.63 19.21
C ILE A 342 -13.10 10.79 20.43
N GLY A 343 -14.33 10.26 20.46
CA GLY A 343 -14.81 9.41 21.55
C GLY A 343 -14.10 8.07 21.65
N HIS A 344 -13.44 7.62 20.57
CA HIS A 344 -12.82 6.31 20.46
C HIS A 344 -11.36 6.36 19.95
N PRO A 345 -10.43 6.99 20.69
CA PRO A 345 -9.04 7.13 20.27
C PRO A 345 -8.29 5.79 20.19
N GLU A 346 -8.82 4.72 20.77
CA GLU A 346 -8.28 3.35 20.69
C GLU A 346 -8.61 2.63 19.38
N LEU A 347 -9.58 3.14 18.60
CA LEU A 347 -9.99 2.53 17.35
C LEU A 347 -9.16 3.03 16.16
N SER A 348 -9.03 2.17 15.15
CA SER A 348 -8.42 2.56 13.88
C SER A 348 -9.38 3.43 13.05
N PRO A 349 -8.87 4.33 12.20
CA PRO A 349 -9.69 5.08 11.24
C PRO A 349 -10.55 4.18 10.35
N ALA A 350 -10.07 2.98 10.02
CA ALA A 350 -10.82 1.99 9.24
C ALA A 350 -12.03 1.45 10.00
N VAL A 351 -11.88 1.15 11.30
CA VAL A 351 -12.99 0.71 12.15
C VAL A 351 -13.99 1.84 12.38
N CYS A 352 -13.53 3.07 12.62
CA CYS A 352 -14.43 4.23 12.74
C CYS A 352 -15.24 4.45 11.45
N ALA A 353 -14.62 4.33 10.28
CA ALA A 353 -15.31 4.40 9.00
C ALA A 353 -16.33 3.25 8.79
N GLN A 354 -16.03 2.05 9.29
CA GLN A 354 -16.99 0.93 9.29
C GLN A 354 -18.21 1.23 10.15
N VAL A 355 -18.01 1.75 11.36
CA VAL A 355 -19.08 2.14 12.27
C VAL A 355 -19.94 3.25 11.66
N ALA A 356 -19.32 4.28 11.08
CA ALA A 356 -20.06 5.35 10.39
C ALA A 356 -20.92 4.83 9.23
N ASN A 357 -20.41 3.86 8.45
CA ASN A 357 -21.19 3.25 7.38
C ASN A 357 -22.39 2.46 7.91
N GLU A 358 -22.22 1.63 8.96
CA GLU A 358 -23.35 0.93 9.59
C GLU A 358 -24.37 1.89 10.21
N TYR A 359 -23.89 2.99 10.82
CA TYR A 359 -24.77 4.01 11.37
C TYR A 359 -25.59 4.69 10.26
N GLN A 360 -24.97 5.02 9.13
CA GLN A 360 -25.68 5.54 7.95
C GLN A 360 -26.75 4.56 7.46
N LEU A 361 -26.45 3.25 7.38
CA LEU A 361 -27.43 2.24 6.97
C LEU A 361 -28.60 2.15 7.95
N LYS A 362 -28.30 2.21 9.26
CA LYS A 362 -29.32 2.25 10.31
C LYS A 362 -30.21 3.47 10.19
N LEU A 363 -29.64 4.65 9.96
CA LEU A 363 -30.38 5.89 9.75
C LEU A 363 -31.32 5.82 8.53
N VAL A 364 -30.81 5.34 7.38
CA VAL A 364 -31.60 5.19 6.14
C VAL A 364 -32.79 4.26 6.34
N LYS A 365 -32.65 3.25 7.20
CA LYS A 365 -33.73 2.35 7.60
C LYS A 365 -34.69 3.02 8.58
N CYS A 366 -34.19 3.43 9.75
CA CYS A 366 -35.00 3.89 10.87
C CYS A 366 -35.78 5.17 10.59
N CYS A 367 -35.22 6.09 9.80
CA CYS A 367 -35.92 7.34 9.46
C CYS A 367 -37.11 7.16 8.50
N LYS A 368 -37.41 5.92 8.09
CA LYS A 368 -38.59 5.54 7.30
C LYS A 368 -39.62 4.71 8.09
N GLU A 369 -39.29 4.34 9.33
CA GLU A 369 -40.18 3.56 10.20
C GLU A 369 -41.23 4.46 10.86
N GLU A 370 -42.32 3.85 11.36
CA GLU A 370 -43.39 4.60 12.06
C GLU A 370 -42.89 5.31 13.33
N ASN A 371 -41.89 4.72 14.01
CA ASN A 371 -41.26 5.28 15.21
C ASN A 371 -39.73 5.34 15.08
N PRO A 372 -39.17 6.37 14.40
CA PRO A 372 -37.72 6.49 14.22
C PRO A 372 -36.92 6.53 15.53
N PRO A 373 -37.32 7.27 16.59
CA PRO A 373 -36.59 7.26 17.86
C PRO A 373 -36.43 5.87 18.49
N GLU A 374 -37.47 5.03 18.45
CA GLU A 374 -37.40 3.67 18.97
C GLU A 374 -36.48 2.77 18.13
N CYS A 375 -36.57 2.87 16.79
CA CYS A 375 -35.65 2.16 15.89
C CYS A 375 -34.19 2.61 16.08
N LEU A 376 -33.93 3.90 16.31
CA LEU A 376 -32.59 4.42 16.55
C LEU A 376 -32.00 3.92 17.87
N LYS A 377 -32.83 3.61 18.87
CA LYS A 377 -32.39 3.02 20.15
C LYS A 377 -32.18 1.51 20.10
N SER A 378 -32.65 0.82 19.05
CA SER A 378 -32.44 -0.62 18.92
C SER A 378 -30.94 -0.95 18.86
N PRO A 379 -30.47 -2.10 19.38
CA PRO A 379 -29.08 -2.51 19.27
C PRO A 379 -28.64 -2.46 17.80
N ALA A 380 -27.54 -1.77 17.53
CA ALA A 380 -26.97 -1.69 16.19
C ALA A 380 -25.76 -2.63 16.10
N ASN A 381 -25.37 -2.98 14.87
CA ASN A 381 -24.13 -3.72 14.61
C ASN A 381 -22.86 -2.92 14.96
N LEU A 382 -22.99 -1.67 15.44
CA LEU A 382 -21.88 -0.78 15.79
C LEU A 382 -20.99 -1.39 16.88
N GLU A 383 -21.58 -1.80 18.00
CA GLU A 383 -20.83 -2.43 19.10
C GLU A 383 -20.22 -3.77 18.71
N ILE A 384 -20.90 -4.52 17.83
CA ILE A 384 -20.40 -5.79 17.31
C ILE A 384 -19.11 -5.56 16.50
N ILE A 385 -19.08 -4.55 15.63
CA ILE A 385 -17.87 -4.20 14.85
C ILE A 385 -16.70 -3.84 15.77
N ILE A 386 -16.96 -3.03 16.79
CA ILE A 386 -15.96 -2.60 17.77
C ILE A 386 -15.41 -3.82 18.52
N LYS A 387 -16.30 -4.65 19.05
CA LYS A 387 -15.94 -5.85 19.82
C LYS A 387 -15.16 -6.84 18.97
N GLU A 388 -15.67 -7.23 17.80
CA GLU A 388 -14.98 -8.16 16.90
C GLU A 388 -13.58 -7.67 16.51
N SER A 389 -13.43 -6.36 16.29
CA SER A 389 -12.14 -5.76 15.92
C SER A 389 -11.15 -5.77 17.10
N LYS A 390 -11.61 -5.44 18.31
CA LYS A 390 -10.80 -5.54 19.54
C LYS A 390 -10.40 -6.99 19.84
N ASP A 391 -11.36 -7.92 19.80
CA ASP A 391 -11.14 -9.35 20.07
C ASP A 391 -10.17 -9.96 19.05
N THR A 392 -10.31 -9.60 17.77
CA THR A 392 -9.40 -10.09 16.72
C THR A 392 -7.97 -9.60 16.94
N LEU A 393 -7.78 -8.32 17.24
CA LEU A 393 -6.45 -7.77 17.49
C LEU A 393 -5.82 -8.43 18.72
N GLN A 394 -6.57 -8.47 19.82
CA GLN A 394 -6.11 -9.03 21.09
C GLN A 394 -5.71 -10.51 20.93
N LYS A 395 -6.58 -11.33 20.32
CA LYS A 395 -6.31 -12.74 20.08
C LYS A 395 -5.04 -12.98 19.26
N ASN A 396 -4.75 -12.14 18.26
CA ASN A 396 -3.53 -12.30 17.45
C ASN A 396 -2.28 -11.84 18.22
N CYS A 397 -2.35 -10.71 18.93
CA CYS A 397 -1.22 -10.25 19.75
C CYS A 397 -0.89 -11.22 20.89
N ASP A 398 -1.91 -11.74 21.58
CA ASP A 398 -1.73 -12.74 22.64
C ASP A 398 -1.15 -14.04 22.09
N ALA A 399 -1.66 -14.52 20.94
CA ALA A 399 -1.12 -15.70 20.29
C ALA A 399 0.35 -15.52 19.92
N GLN A 400 0.74 -14.38 19.36
CA GLN A 400 2.15 -14.13 19.01
C GLN A 400 3.04 -13.99 20.25
N ALA A 401 2.57 -13.31 21.30
CA ALA A 401 3.30 -13.17 22.56
C ALA A 401 3.52 -14.53 23.25
N GLN A 402 2.51 -15.41 23.24
CA GLN A 402 2.57 -16.73 23.87
C GLN A 402 3.40 -17.73 23.07
N LEU A 403 3.25 -17.74 21.74
CA LEU A 403 3.81 -18.76 20.87
C LEU A 403 5.19 -18.39 20.32
N GLY A 404 5.52 -17.10 20.29
CA GLY A 404 6.64 -16.57 19.52
C GLY A 404 6.39 -16.56 18.02
N ASP A 405 7.30 -15.92 17.28
CA ASP A 405 7.09 -15.56 15.88
C ASP A 405 6.86 -16.73 14.94
N HIS A 406 7.72 -17.75 14.99
CA HIS A 406 7.61 -18.88 14.05
C HIS A 406 6.36 -19.73 14.30
N PRO A 407 6.06 -20.19 15.53
CA PRO A 407 4.84 -20.94 15.77
C PRO A 407 3.57 -20.12 15.50
N PHE A 408 3.59 -18.80 15.73
CA PHE A 408 2.51 -17.91 15.28
C PHE A 408 2.38 -17.87 13.75
N ALA A 409 3.49 -17.80 13.01
CA ALA A 409 3.49 -17.88 11.54
C ALA A 409 2.83 -19.18 11.03
N VAL A 410 3.04 -20.30 11.72
CA VAL A 410 2.38 -21.59 11.40
C VAL A 410 0.86 -21.48 11.55
N VAL A 411 0.38 -20.91 12.66
CA VAL A 411 -1.05 -20.69 12.93
C VAL A 411 -1.67 -19.79 11.86
N VAL A 412 -0.96 -18.73 11.48
CA VAL A 412 -1.39 -17.81 10.43
C VAL A 412 -1.43 -18.50 9.07
N THR A 413 -0.43 -19.31 8.73
CA THR A 413 -0.38 -20.09 7.48
C THR A 413 -1.57 -21.02 7.39
N SER A 414 -1.90 -21.74 8.47
CA SER A 414 -3.09 -22.60 8.55
C SER A 414 -4.37 -21.83 8.23
N ARG A 415 -4.55 -20.68 8.89
CA ARG A 415 -5.74 -19.84 8.75
C ARG A 415 -5.92 -19.35 7.31
N TYR A 416 -4.86 -18.86 6.67
CA TYR A 416 -4.95 -18.35 5.30
C TYR A 416 -4.96 -19.46 4.26
N ALA A 417 -4.30 -20.58 4.48
CA ALA A 417 -4.44 -21.75 3.61
C ALA A 417 -5.85 -22.32 3.65
N LYS A 418 -6.55 -22.27 4.80
CA LYS A 418 -7.96 -22.63 4.89
C LYS A 418 -8.85 -21.68 4.07
N ARG A 419 -8.62 -20.36 4.17
CA ARG A 419 -9.42 -19.32 3.50
C ARG A 419 -9.15 -19.18 2.00
N PHE A 420 -7.89 -19.34 1.63
CA PHE A 420 -7.36 -19.09 0.29
C PHE A 420 -6.51 -20.28 -0.19
N PRO A 421 -7.06 -21.51 -0.19
CA PRO A 421 -6.28 -22.70 -0.50
C PRO A 421 -5.75 -22.71 -1.95
N GLN A 422 -6.31 -21.90 -2.83
CA GLN A 422 -5.86 -21.73 -4.20
C GLN A 422 -4.57 -20.91 -4.34
N LEU A 423 -4.23 -20.04 -3.38
CA LEU A 423 -2.95 -19.29 -3.41
C LEU A 423 -1.78 -20.26 -3.43
N ASP A 424 -0.72 -19.94 -4.18
CA ASP A 424 0.48 -20.76 -4.20
C ASP A 424 1.19 -20.75 -2.82
N VAL A 425 2.05 -21.74 -2.60
CA VAL A 425 2.71 -21.95 -1.30
C VAL A 425 3.65 -20.81 -0.91
N ASN A 426 4.23 -20.09 -1.88
CA ASN A 426 5.08 -18.92 -1.59
C ASN A 426 4.23 -17.79 -1.06
N THR A 427 3.14 -17.47 -1.75
CA THR A 427 2.24 -16.38 -1.36
C THR A 427 1.67 -16.63 0.04
N LEU A 428 1.28 -17.87 0.36
CA LEU A 428 0.82 -18.22 1.71
C LEU A 428 1.90 -18.05 2.78
N ALA A 429 3.13 -18.50 2.52
CA ALA A 429 4.25 -18.36 3.45
C ALA A 429 4.64 -16.88 3.64
N ASP A 430 4.66 -16.10 2.56
CA ASP A 430 4.98 -14.67 2.60
C ASP A 430 3.89 -13.88 3.33
N LEU A 431 2.60 -14.21 3.13
CA LEU A 431 1.50 -13.65 3.92
C LEU A 431 1.68 -13.92 5.42
N ALA A 432 2.08 -15.13 5.81
CA ALA A 432 2.32 -15.46 7.21
C ALA A 432 3.45 -14.64 7.83
N ASN A 433 4.56 -14.48 7.11
CA ASN A 433 5.68 -13.63 7.55
C ASN A 433 5.26 -12.17 7.71
N VAL A 434 4.48 -11.63 6.77
CA VAL A 434 3.98 -10.26 6.86
C VAL A 434 3.10 -10.07 8.10
N MET A 435 2.24 -11.02 8.44
CA MET A 435 1.41 -10.93 9.66
C MET A 435 2.23 -10.98 10.95
N VAL A 436 3.30 -11.78 10.99
CA VAL A 436 4.25 -11.80 12.11
C VAL A 436 4.91 -10.44 12.27
N ASP A 437 5.33 -9.83 11.16
CA ASP A 437 5.96 -8.51 11.17
C ASP A 437 4.99 -7.41 11.59
N ILE A 438 3.71 -7.50 11.21
CA ILE A 438 2.66 -6.61 11.71
C ILE A 438 2.59 -6.71 13.24
N GLY A 439 2.51 -7.92 13.79
CA GLY A 439 2.41 -8.07 15.24
C GLY A 439 3.67 -7.62 15.98
N ARG A 440 4.88 -7.87 15.46
CA ARG A 440 6.14 -7.33 16.00
C ARG A 440 6.13 -5.80 16.08
N ARG A 441 5.58 -5.14 15.05
CA ARG A 441 5.54 -3.67 14.95
C ARG A 441 4.44 -3.05 15.79
N CYS A 442 3.29 -3.70 15.89
CA CYS A 442 2.08 -3.08 16.42
C CYS A 442 1.67 -3.56 17.81
N CYS A 443 1.93 -4.82 18.19
CA CYS A 443 1.40 -5.38 19.44
C CYS A 443 2.06 -4.82 20.70
N ALA A 444 3.26 -4.24 20.59
CA ALA A 444 3.96 -3.59 21.69
C ALA A 444 3.61 -2.09 21.85
N LEU A 445 2.81 -1.53 20.93
CA LEU A 445 2.35 -0.15 21.04
C LEU A 445 1.27 -0.02 22.11
N ASP A 446 1.05 1.19 22.62
CA ASP A 446 -0.01 1.46 23.57
C ASP A 446 -1.41 1.27 22.93
N GLU A 447 -2.43 1.16 23.79
CA GLU A 447 -3.83 0.91 23.41
C GLU A 447 -4.36 1.89 22.35
N LYS A 448 -3.87 3.13 22.31
CA LYS A 448 -4.33 4.13 21.34
C LYS A 448 -3.74 3.93 19.96
N HIS A 449 -2.61 3.24 19.84
CA HIS A 449 -1.86 3.12 18.59
C HIS A 449 -1.86 1.70 18.01
N LYS A 450 -1.96 0.66 18.86
CA LYS A 450 -1.85 -0.73 18.42
C LYS A 450 -2.85 -1.11 17.31
N MET A 451 -4.11 -0.71 17.43
CA MET A 451 -5.15 -1.04 16.42
C MET A 451 -4.95 -0.27 15.12
N ALA A 452 -4.67 1.03 15.22
CA ALA A 452 -4.40 1.86 14.04
C ALA A 452 -3.22 1.31 13.24
N CYS A 453 -2.12 0.95 13.91
CA CYS A 453 -0.95 0.33 13.29
C CYS A 453 -1.31 -0.99 12.59
N ALA A 454 -1.98 -1.92 13.31
CA ALA A 454 -2.27 -3.25 12.77
C ALA A 454 -3.26 -3.21 11.61
N ASP A 455 -4.35 -2.43 11.73
CA ASP A 455 -5.36 -2.32 10.69
C ASP A 455 -4.86 -1.58 9.46
N GLU A 456 -4.01 -0.57 9.62
CA GLU A 456 -3.38 0.10 8.49
C GLU A 456 -2.50 -0.87 7.70
N LEU A 457 -1.60 -1.58 8.37
CA LEU A 457 -0.71 -2.56 7.73
C LEU A 457 -1.51 -3.69 7.06
N PHE A 458 -2.52 -4.22 7.75
CA PHE A 458 -3.38 -5.27 7.22
C PHE A 458 -4.25 -4.81 6.03
N SER A 459 -4.65 -3.53 6.01
CA SER A 459 -5.38 -2.95 4.88
C SER A 459 -4.55 -2.94 3.59
N TYR A 460 -3.23 -2.77 3.68
CA TYR A 460 -2.36 -2.91 2.50
C TYR A 460 -2.31 -4.36 2.02
N VAL A 461 -2.14 -5.32 2.93
CA VAL A 461 -2.09 -6.76 2.59
C VAL A 461 -3.36 -7.19 1.86
N THR A 462 -4.53 -6.82 2.40
CA THR A 462 -5.82 -7.15 1.77
C THR A 462 -6.10 -6.35 0.50
N GLY A 463 -5.58 -5.12 0.40
CA GLY A 463 -5.62 -4.31 -0.81
C GLY A 463 -4.83 -4.95 -1.96
N ASP A 464 -3.59 -5.37 -1.70
CA ASP A 464 -2.72 -6.05 -2.67
C ASP A 464 -3.31 -7.40 -3.08
N LEU A 465 -3.83 -8.16 -2.12
CA LEU A 465 -4.55 -9.41 -2.39
C LEU A 465 -5.75 -9.18 -3.31
N CYS A 466 -6.52 -8.11 -3.14
CA CYS A 466 -7.63 -7.82 -4.06
C CYS A 466 -7.16 -7.27 -5.42
N ALA A 467 -6.09 -6.47 -5.45
CA ALA A 467 -5.59 -5.87 -6.68
C ALA A 467 -5.01 -6.92 -7.65
N THR A 468 -4.27 -7.90 -7.13
CA THR A 468 -3.69 -9.00 -7.89
C THR A 468 -4.73 -9.96 -8.49
N GLN A 469 -5.98 -9.89 -8.02
CA GLN A 469 -7.05 -10.82 -8.37
C GLN A 469 -8.12 -10.22 -9.31
N LYS A 470 -7.92 -8.98 -9.79
CA LYS A 470 -8.92 -8.23 -10.58
C LYS A 470 -9.31 -8.88 -11.92
N LYS A 471 -8.45 -9.70 -12.52
CA LYS A 471 -8.72 -10.40 -13.80
C LYS A 471 -9.30 -11.79 -13.57
N THR A 472 -8.71 -12.55 -12.66
CA THR A 472 -9.13 -13.91 -12.34
C THR A 472 -9.01 -14.11 -10.84
N PHE A 473 -10.15 -14.07 -10.15
CA PHE A 473 -10.17 -14.34 -8.72
C PHE A 473 -9.91 -15.83 -8.47
N ILE A 474 -9.05 -16.12 -7.51
CA ILE A 474 -8.76 -17.48 -7.06
C ILE A 474 -9.98 -18.24 -6.54
N ASN A 475 -10.98 -17.54 -5.99
CA ASN A 475 -12.27 -18.11 -5.59
C ASN A 475 -13.36 -17.03 -5.48
N ALA A 476 -14.63 -17.46 -5.52
CA ALA A 476 -15.80 -16.59 -5.47
C ALA A 476 -15.97 -15.86 -4.14
N ASN A 477 -15.54 -16.47 -3.02
CA ASN A 477 -15.65 -15.88 -1.69
C ASN A 477 -14.79 -14.62 -1.57
N LEU A 478 -13.53 -14.70 -2.01
CA LEU A 478 -12.61 -13.56 -2.06
C LEU A 478 -13.10 -12.52 -3.07
N ALA A 479 -13.62 -12.95 -4.23
CA ALA A 479 -14.22 -12.05 -5.20
C ALA A 479 -15.34 -11.20 -4.58
N GLY A 480 -16.24 -11.83 -3.82
CA GLY A 480 -17.31 -11.15 -3.08
C GLY A 480 -16.77 -10.10 -2.10
N CYS A 481 -15.72 -10.43 -1.34
CA CYS A 481 -15.11 -9.47 -0.40
C CYS A 481 -14.37 -8.31 -1.11
N CYS A 482 -13.73 -8.57 -2.23
CA CYS A 482 -12.93 -7.57 -2.96
C CYS A 482 -13.79 -6.61 -3.78
N SER A 483 -14.90 -7.10 -4.35
CA SER A 483 -15.87 -6.33 -5.13
C SER A 483 -16.86 -5.54 -4.26
N GLY A 484 -16.96 -5.87 -2.97
CA GLY A 484 -17.80 -5.14 -2.01
C GLY A 484 -17.22 -3.77 -1.60
N PRO A 485 -17.98 -3.00 -0.80
CA PRO A 485 -17.52 -1.71 -0.27
C PRO A 485 -16.21 -1.84 0.50
N TYR A 486 -15.32 -0.85 0.38
CA TYR A 486 -14.04 -0.84 1.07
C TYR A 486 -14.17 -1.06 2.59
N THR A 487 -15.14 -0.37 3.22
CA THR A 487 -15.38 -0.49 4.66
C THR A 487 -15.69 -1.93 5.05
N HIS A 488 -16.36 -2.72 4.19
CA HIS A 488 -16.70 -4.10 4.51
C HIS A 488 -15.56 -5.10 4.23
N ARG A 489 -14.62 -4.77 3.34
CA ARG A 489 -13.56 -5.69 2.85
C ARG A 489 -12.78 -6.37 3.98
N ARG A 490 -12.26 -5.60 4.94
CA ARG A 490 -11.47 -6.11 6.06
C ARG A 490 -12.24 -7.17 6.84
N ARG A 491 -13.45 -6.82 7.29
CA ARG A 491 -14.31 -7.69 8.11
C ARG A 491 -14.71 -8.94 7.31
N CYS A 492 -15.06 -8.77 6.04
CA CYS A 492 -15.37 -9.87 5.13
C CYS A 492 -14.21 -10.86 5.02
N ILE A 493 -12.99 -10.39 4.72
CA ILE A 493 -11.79 -11.24 4.57
C ILE A 493 -11.42 -11.95 5.88
N ILE A 494 -11.53 -11.26 7.02
CA ILE A 494 -11.25 -11.84 8.34
C ILE A 494 -12.26 -12.94 8.68
N ASN A 495 -13.49 -12.85 8.19
CA ASN A 495 -14.56 -13.80 8.48
C ASN A 495 -14.77 -14.83 7.38
N LEU A 496 -13.90 -14.87 6.35
CA LEU A 496 -13.94 -15.95 5.36
C LEU A 496 -13.66 -17.29 6.02
N ASP A 497 -14.48 -18.27 5.64
CA ASP A 497 -14.34 -19.67 6.01
C ASP A 497 -13.60 -20.48 4.94
N ALA A 498 -13.52 -21.80 5.13
CA ALA A 498 -12.96 -22.69 4.11
C ALA A 498 -13.74 -22.58 2.79
N ASP A 499 -13.03 -22.59 1.67
CA ASP A 499 -13.69 -22.68 0.37
C ASP A 499 -14.31 -24.08 0.19
N PRO A 500 -15.64 -24.21 0.11
CA PRO A 500 -16.30 -25.50 -0.05
C PRO A 500 -16.03 -26.15 -1.40
N ASN A 501 -15.61 -25.37 -2.41
CA ASN A 501 -15.34 -25.85 -3.76
C ASN A 501 -13.87 -26.23 -3.97
N TYR A 502 -13.02 -26.06 -2.95
CA TYR A 502 -11.62 -26.40 -3.08
C TYR A 502 -11.41 -27.92 -3.10
N VAL A 503 -10.77 -28.39 -4.16
CA VAL A 503 -10.35 -29.79 -4.30
C VAL A 503 -8.86 -29.88 -3.97
N PRO A 504 -8.46 -30.51 -2.85
CA PRO A 504 -7.06 -30.63 -2.48
C PRO A 504 -6.27 -31.41 -3.54
N PRO A 505 -5.08 -30.93 -3.95
CA PRO A 505 -4.21 -31.69 -4.84
C PRO A 505 -3.75 -32.99 -4.17
N PRO A 506 -3.43 -34.03 -4.96
CA PRO A 506 -2.75 -35.21 -4.42
C PRO A 506 -1.42 -34.79 -3.80
N VAL A 507 -1.00 -35.48 -2.74
CA VAL A 507 0.34 -35.29 -2.19
C VAL A 507 1.31 -36.16 -2.97
N ASP A 508 2.24 -35.53 -3.67
CA ASP A 508 3.28 -36.18 -4.46
C ASP A 508 4.69 -35.66 -4.08
N GLU A 509 5.72 -36.16 -4.76
CA GLU A 509 7.12 -35.81 -4.53
C GLU A 509 7.43 -34.32 -4.83
N ASN A 510 6.64 -33.67 -5.67
CA ASN A 510 6.81 -32.26 -6.06
C ASN A 510 6.06 -31.30 -5.13
N THR A 511 5.17 -31.82 -4.27
CA THR A 511 4.38 -31.01 -3.32
C THR A 511 5.29 -30.32 -2.28
N PHE A 512 6.46 -30.90 -2.02
CA PHE A 512 7.45 -30.39 -1.07
C PHE A 512 8.81 -30.34 -1.76
N HIS A 513 9.31 -29.13 -2.06
CA HIS A 513 10.66 -28.94 -2.60
C HIS A 513 11.71 -29.23 -1.51
N ILE A 514 12.00 -30.51 -1.27
CA ILE A 514 12.96 -30.98 -0.27
C ILE A 514 14.18 -31.53 -1.00
N ASP A 515 15.24 -30.73 -1.06
CA ASP A 515 16.50 -31.09 -1.70
C ASP A 515 17.72 -30.64 -0.88
N GLU A 516 18.92 -30.82 -1.41
CA GLU A 516 20.16 -30.50 -0.71
C GLU A 516 20.38 -29.01 -0.41
N SER A 517 19.60 -28.11 -1.04
CA SER A 517 19.66 -26.67 -0.75
C SER A 517 19.32 -26.35 0.71
N LEU A 518 18.56 -27.23 1.38
CA LEU A 518 18.26 -27.14 2.81
C LEU A 518 19.50 -27.27 3.71
N CYS A 519 20.62 -27.80 3.20
CA CYS A 519 21.84 -27.97 4.00
C CYS A 519 22.72 -26.73 4.03
N THR A 520 22.57 -25.81 3.07
CA THR A 520 23.34 -24.57 2.95
C THR A 520 22.49 -23.32 3.18
N ALA A 521 21.18 -23.49 3.38
CA ALA A 521 20.25 -22.41 3.65
C ALA A 521 20.57 -21.66 4.95
N SER A 522 20.43 -20.34 4.92
CA SER A 522 20.48 -19.51 6.12
C SER A 522 19.31 -19.84 7.06
N ALA A 523 19.40 -19.45 8.33
CA ALA A 523 18.30 -19.64 9.29
C ALA A 523 16.96 -19.03 8.81
N GLU A 524 17.04 -17.90 8.09
CA GLU A 524 15.87 -17.24 7.50
C GLU A 524 15.30 -18.01 6.30
N GLN A 525 16.16 -18.52 5.42
CA GLN A 525 15.74 -19.36 4.29
C GLN A 525 15.12 -20.67 4.77
N LEU A 526 15.69 -21.29 5.82
CA LEU A 526 15.12 -22.48 6.45
C LEU A 526 13.74 -22.21 7.06
N LEU A 527 13.53 -21.02 7.63
CA LEU A 527 12.21 -20.63 8.13
C LEU A 527 11.18 -20.55 7.01
N LYS A 528 11.56 -19.93 5.89
CA LYS A 528 10.70 -19.81 4.71
C LYS A 528 10.33 -21.17 4.14
N GLU A 529 11.30 -22.08 3.99
CA GLU A 529 11.03 -23.43 3.47
C GLU A 529 10.15 -24.26 4.43
N LYS A 530 10.30 -24.09 5.75
CA LYS A 530 9.36 -24.70 6.73
C LYS A 530 7.93 -24.21 6.55
N LEU A 531 7.73 -22.90 6.34
CA LEU A 531 6.40 -22.33 6.10
C LEU A 531 5.82 -22.78 4.75
N ARG A 532 6.64 -22.90 3.69
CA ARG A 532 6.20 -23.42 2.39
C ARG A 532 5.76 -24.88 2.49
N LEU A 533 6.50 -25.71 3.21
CA LEU A 533 6.13 -27.09 3.51
C LEU A 533 4.76 -27.15 4.20
N GLN A 534 4.56 -26.34 5.24
CA GLN A 534 3.30 -26.28 5.98
C GLN A 534 2.14 -25.78 5.12
N ALA A 535 2.36 -24.75 4.29
CA ALA A 535 1.37 -24.28 3.34
C ALA A 535 0.96 -25.40 2.37
N GLY A 536 1.92 -26.15 1.82
CA GLY A 536 1.65 -27.32 0.98
C GLY A 536 0.82 -28.38 1.71
N LEU A 537 1.11 -28.62 2.99
CA LEU A 537 0.35 -29.55 3.83
C LEU A 537 -1.10 -29.10 4.05
N PHE A 538 -1.34 -27.85 4.42
CA PHE A 538 -2.70 -27.33 4.57
C PHE A 538 -3.47 -27.30 3.25
N LYS A 539 -2.78 -27.03 2.13
CA LYS A 539 -3.38 -27.13 0.81
C LYS A 539 -3.80 -28.56 0.48
N ALA A 540 -2.97 -29.55 0.76
CA ALA A 540 -3.34 -30.95 0.51
C ALA A 540 -4.33 -31.51 1.55
N LYS A 541 -4.38 -30.91 2.75
CA LYS A 541 -5.22 -31.30 3.88
C LYS A 541 -5.80 -30.05 4.59
N PRO A 542 -6.87 -29.43 4.05
CA PRO A 542 -7.44 -28.20 4.62
C PRO A 542 -7.98 -28.34 6.05
N ASN A 543 -8.39 -29.55 6.43
CA ASN A 543 -8.88 -29.88 7.77
C ASN A 543 -7.78 -30.50 8.65
N LEU A 544 -6.50 -30.29 8.31
CA LEU A 544 -5.40 -30.74 9.15
C LEU A 544 -5.46 -30.02 10.48
N ASP A 545 -5.66 -30.81 11.54
CA ASP A 545 -5.64 -30.31 12.91
C ASP A 545 -4.28 -29.70 13.24
N SER A 546 -4.31 -28.47 13.76
CA SER A 546 -3.12 -27.74 14.18
C SER A 546 -2.29 -28.47 15.23
N GLU A 547 -2.91 -29.35 16.04
CA GLU A 547 -2.19 -30.17 17.04
C GLU A 547 -1.24 -31.21 16.41
N LYS A 548 -1.42 -31.56 15.13
CA LYS A 548 -0.59 -32.55 14.43
C LYS A 548 0.60 -31.93 13.69
N LEU A 549 0.68 -30.60 13.63
CA LEU A 549 1.76 -29.87 12.95
C LEU A 549 3.15 -30.04 13.59
N PRO A 550 3.30 -30.11 14.93
CA PRO A 550 4.60 -30.36 15.55
C PRO A 550 5.23 -31.67 15.08
N GLN A 551 4.43 -32.73 14.87
CA GLN A 551 4.93 -34.03 14.41
C GLN A 551 5.43 -34.00 12.97
N ALA A 552 4.78 -33.20 12.10
CA ALA A 552 5.23 -32.99 10.73
C ALA A 552 6.51 -32.15 10.68
N ALA A 553 6.60 -31.11 11.52
CA ALA A 553 7.80 -30.28 11.67
C ALA A 553 9.00 -31.08 12.19
N GLU A 554 8.79 -31.94 13.20
CA GLU A 554 9.82 -32.82 13.73
C GLU A 554 10.30 -33.84 12.69
N ALA A 555 9.38 -34.40 11.89
CA ALA A 555 9.73 -35.30 10.80
C ALA A 555 10.59 -34.62 9.72
N PHE A 556 10.26 -33.37 9.36
CA PHE A 556 11.05 -32.57 8.44
C PHE A 556 12.44 -32.26 8.98
N GLN A 557 12.54 -31.86 10.25
CA GLN A 557 13.82 -31.59 10.89
C GLN A 557 14.72 -32.84 10.92
N LYS A 558 14.18 -34.00 11.31
CA LYS A 558 14.93 -35.27 11.31
C LYS A 558 15.42 -35.67 9.93
N LEU A 559 14.60 -35.46 8.89
CA LEU A 559 14.98 -35.70 7.50
C LEU A 559 16.15 -34.81 7.08
N GLN A 560 16.07 -33.51 7.38
CA GLN A 560 17.12 -32.54 7.09
C GLN A 560 18.43 -32.92 7.81
N GLU A 561 18.40 -33.16 9.11
CA GLU A 561 19.57 -33.54 9.91
C GLU A 561 20.24 -34.80 9.36
N LYS A 562 19.44 -35.82 9.03
CA LYS A 562 19.92 -37.09 8.47
C LYS A 562 20.60 -36.89 7.11
N CYS A 563 19.94 -36.22 6.17
CA CYS A 563 20.47 -36.11 4.81
C CYS A 563 21.55 -35.06 4.64
N CYS A 564 21.60 -34.02 5.47
CA CYS A 564 22.71 -33.07 5.46
C CYS A 564 24.00 -33.66 6.05
N ALA A 565 23.89 -34.67 6.91
CA ALA A 565 25.02 -35.45 7.42
C ALA A 565 25.47 -36.58 6.47
N ALA A 566 24.72 -36.86 5.40
CA ALA A 566 25.06 -37.94 4.47
C ALA A 566 26.24 -37.57 3.55
N PRO A 567 27.10 -38.54 3.16
CA PRO A 567 28.19 -38.31 2.21
C PRO A 567 27.70 -37.91 0.82
N ASP A 568 26.61 -38.55 0.36
CA ASP A 568 25.90 -38.24 -0.88
C ASP A 568 24.52 -37.65 -0.52
N ARG A 569 24.48 -36.32 -0.39
CA ARG A 569 23.27 -35.59 0.03
C ARG A 569 22.17 -35.69 -1.03
N PRO A 570 22.42 -35.48 -2.34
CA PRO A 570 21.38 -35.65 -3.37
C PRO A 570 20.76 -37.04 -3.35
N ALA A 571 21.57 -38.10 -3.26
CA ALA A 571 21.05 -39.46 -3.20
C ALA A 571 20.25 -39.72 -1.92
N CYS A 572 20.68 -39.19 -0.76
CA CYS A 572 19.92 -39.30 0.48
C CYS A 572 18.54 -38.65 0.36
N PHE A 573 18.47 -37.39 -0.10
CA PHE A 573 17.20 -36.70 -0.25
C PHE A 573 16.30 -37.39 -1.27
N ALA A 574 16.81 -37.79 -2.43
CA ALA A 574 16.04 -38.54 -3.42
C ALA A 574 15.49 -39.86 -2.84
N THR A 575 16.33 -40.60 -2.11
CA THR A 575 15.95 -41.88 -1.49
C THR A 575 14.93 -41.69 -0.38
N GLU A 576 15.13 -40.72 0.51
CA GLU A 576 14.21 -40.47 1.62
C GLU A 576 12.91 -39.81 1.15
N VAL A 577 12.90 -39.05 0.05
CA VAL A 577 11.67 -38.52 -0.55
C VAL A 577 10.89 -39.65 -1.26
N GLN A 578 11.57 -40.54 -1.99
CA GLN A 578 10.96 -41.65 -2.74
C GLN A 578 10.54 -42.85 -1.87
N ASN A 579 11.39 -43.34 -0.94
CA ASN A 579 11.12 -44.57 -0.18
C ASN A 579 9.98 -44.44 0.82
N LYS A 580 9.84 -43.24 1.37
CA LYS A 580 8.83 -42.88 2.35
C LYS A 580 8.84 -41.37 2.32
N SER A 581 7.85 -40.72 1.75
CA SER A 581 7.57 -39.39 2.25
C SER A 581 7.27 -39.54 3.75
N ILE A 582 8.20 -39.55 4.70
CA ILE A 582 7.85 -39.75 6.13
C ILE A 582 6.83 -38.66 6.50
N ILE A 583 6.96 -37.50 5.87
CA ILE A 583 6.00 -36.40 5.86
C ILE A 583 4.69 -36.80 5.13
N ALA A 584 4.68 -37.20 3.85
CA ALA A 584 3.42 -37.55 3.17
C ALA A 584 2.81 -38.92 3.53
N GLU A 585 3.54 -39.81 4.18
CA GLU A 585 3.15 -41.10 4.78
C GLU A 585 2.52 -40.81 6.14
N LYS A 586 3.17 -40.03 7.01
CA LYS A 586 2.53 -39.51 8.24
C LYS A 586 1.30 -38.68 7.88
N CYS A 587 1.34 -37.84 6.85
CA CYS A 587 0.17 -37.07 6.40
C CYS A 587 -0.89 -37.93 5.70
N ARG A 588 -0.52 -39.06 5.08
CA ARG A 588 -1.45 -40.10 4.64
C ARG A 588 -2.07 -40.84 5.82
N GLN A 589 -1.32 -41.10 6.90
CA GLN A 589 -1.75 -41.79 8.13
C GLN A 589 -2.64 -40.91 9.04
N ILE A 590 -2.57 -39.58 8.93
CA ILE A 590 -3.49 -38.65 9.61
C ILE A 590 -4.97 -38.85 9.16
N ARG A 591 -5.24 -39.66 8.11
CA ARG A 591 -6.57 -39.91 7.51
C ARG A 591 -7.64 -40.60 8.37
N THR A 592 -7.34 -41.18 9.53
CA THR A 592 -8.38 -41.96 10.24
C THR A 592 -9.23 -41.11 11.18
N PHE A 593 -10.21 -40.40 10.62
CA PHE A 593 -11.51 -40.22 11.25
C PHE A 593 -12.59 -40.36 10.17
N ARG A 594 -13.32 -41.49 10.21
CA ARG A 594 -14.62 -41.60 9.53
C ARG A 594 -15.63 -40.77 10.35
N PRO A 595 -16.60 -40.10 9.71
CA PRO A 595 -17.74 -39.59 10.44
C PRO A 595 -18.49 -40.78 11.06
N ILE A 596 -18.82 -40.66 12.35
CA ILE A 596 -19.94 -41.41 12.95
C ILE A 596 -21.19 -40.57 12.72
#